data_AF-A0A090QAH2-F1
#
_entry.id   AF-A0A090QAH2-F1
#
_cell.length_a   1.000
_cell.length_b   1.000
_cell.length_c   1.000
_cell.angle_alpha   90.00
_cell.angle_beta   90.00
_cell.angle_gamma   90.00
#
_symmetry.space_group_name_H-M   'P 1'
#
loop_
_entity.id
_entity.type
_entity.pdbx_description
1 polymer ?
#
loop_
_entity_poly.entity_id
_entity_poly.type
_entity_poly.pdbx_seq_one_letter_code
_entity_poly.pdbx_strand_id
1 'polypeptide(L)'
;MNRYFQTFIYAFASLMIISCGGDSNAVDAKSDRSVQYFPNMYESVGYETYQEGDIFDGNVEAQLPVEGTVNRGWLPYEYANSNEGYASAKAELKNPLPYTEENLASGQELYNIYCAICHGTKGDGQGHLVKTEKILGVPSYADRDISQGSIYHVMYWGN
;
A
#
# COMPACT_ATOMS: atom_id res chain seq x y z
N MET A 1 -57.45 -1.92 -42.24
CA MET A 1 -56.49 -2.65 -41.38
C MET A 1 -57.13 -2.84 -40.01
N ASN A 2 -57.29 -4.08 -39.55
CA ASN A 2 -58.12 -4.41 -38.38
C ASN A 2 -57.45 -3.91 -37.08
N ARG A 3 -58.19 -3.24 -36.18
CA ARG A 3 -57.63 -2.65 -34.94
C ARG A 3 -56.86 -3.69 -34.11
N TYR A 4 -57.34 -4.93 -34.10
CA TYR A 4 -56.70 -6.06 -33.42
C TYR A 4 -55.34 -6.45 -34.01
N PHE A 5 -55.18 -6.30 -35.33
CA PHE A 5 -53.91 -6.57 -36.03
C PHE A 5 -52.87 -5.49 -35.72
N GLN A 6 -53.29 -4.23 -35.63
CA GLN A 6 -52.39 -3.15 -35.22
C GLN A 6 -51.97 -3.26 -33.75
N THR A 7 -52.89 -3.59 -32.84
CA THR A 7 -52.54 -3.83 -31.43
C THR A 7 -51.59 -5.01 -31.26
N PHE A 8 -51.74 -6.06 -32.06
CA PHE A 8 -50.81 -7.19 -32.06
C PHE A 8 -49.41 -6.79 -32.53
N ILE A 9 -49.31 -5.99 -33.60
CA ILE A 9 -48.02 -5.48 -34.09
C ILE A 9 -47.36 -4.59 -33.05
N TYR A 10 -48.09 -3.68 -32.39
CA TYR A 10 -47.52 -2.82 -31.35
C TYR A 10 -47.09 -3.61 -30.11
N ALA A 11 -47.85 -4.62 -29.71
CA ALA A 11 -47.49 -5.52 -28.61
C ALA A 11 -46.24 -6.36 -28.94
N PHE A 12 -46.15 -6.87 -30.16
CA PHE A 12 -44.99 -7.65 -30.61
C PHE A 12 -43.72 -6.78 -30.75
N ALA A 13 -43.87 -5.56 -31.28
CA ALA A 13 -42.77 -4.61 -31.40
C ALA A 13 -42.25 -4.15 -30.02
N SER A 14 -43.13 -3.90 -29.06
CA SER A 14 -42.72 -3.56 -27.68
C SER A 14 -42.05 -4.73 -26.97
N LEU A 15 -42.51 -5.97 -27.19
CA LEU A 15 -41.86 -7.17 -26.66
C LEU A 15 -40.45 -7.38 -27.25
N MET A 16 -40.24 -7.08 -28.54
CA MET A 16 -38.92 -7.15 -29.17
C MET A 16 -37.94 -6.10 -28.64
N ILE A 17 -38.42 -4.89 -28.31
CA ILE A 17 -37.58 -3.84 -27.72
C ILE A 17 -37.11 -4.24 -26.32
N ILE A 18 -37.97 -4.90 -25.54
CA ILE A 18 -37.64 -5.39 -24.19
C ILE A 18 -36.68 -6.59 -24.28
N SER A 19 -36.83 -7.47 -25.28
CA SER A 19 -35.97 -8.64 -25.47
C SER A 19 -34.52 -8.31 -25.86
N CYS A 20 -34.23 -7.10 -26.35
CA CYS A 20 -32.87 -6.62 -26.61
C CYS A 20 -32.23 -5.94 -25.38
N GLY A 21 -32.96 -5.80 -24.27
CA GLY A 21 -32.42 -5.41 -22.98
C GLY A 21 -31.78 -6.61 -22.28
N GLY A 22 -30.73 -7.17 -22.87
CA GLY A 22 -29.98 -8.29 -22.29
C GLY A 22 -29.17 -7.82 -21.08
N ASP A 23 -29.32 -8.55 -19.98
CA ASP A 23 -28.61 -8.37 -18.72
C ASP A 23 -27.07 -8.31 -18.91
N SER A 24 -26.50 -7.23 -18.36
CA SER A 24 -25.15 -7.05 -17.81
C SER A 24 -24.06 -8.08 -18.21
N ASN A 25 -23.58 -8.00 -19.45
CA ASN A 25 -22.17 -8.32 -19.77
C ASN A 25 -21.54 -7.26 -20.70
N ALA A 26 -22.26 -6.17 -20.98
CA ALA A 26 -21.69 -4.99 -21.58
C ALA A 26 -21.05 -4.17 -20.46
N VAL A 27 -19.73 -4.00 -20.55
CA VAL A 27 -18.96 -3.01 -19.82
C VAL A 27 -19.79 -1.73 -19.69
N ASP A 28 -19.97 -1.21 -18.47
CA ASP A 28 -20.68 0.06 -18.25
C ASP A 28 -20.18 1.05 -19.30
N ALA A 29 -21.10 1.68 -20.07
CA ALA A 29 -20.72 2.64 -21.10
C ALA A 29 -19.92 3.83 -20.55
N LYS A 30 -19.89 4.01 -19.22
CA LYS A 30 -19.05 4.97 -18.50
C LYS A 30 -17.67 4.44 -18.10
N SER A 31 -17.39 3.15 -18.28
CA SER A 31 -16.11 2.57 -17.95
C SER A 31 -15.19 2.63 -19.17
N ASP A 32 -13.99 3.19 -19.01
CA ASP A 32 -12.96 3.25 -20.06
C ASP A 32 -12.31 1.87 -20.35
N ARG A 33 -12.96 0.77 -19.95
CA ARG A 33 -12.43 -0.58 -20.10
C ARG A 33 -12.79 -1.14 -21.47
N SER A 34 -11.81 -1.73 -22.13
CA SER A 34 -12.01 -2.37 -23.44
C SER A 34 -12.79 -3.68 -23.31
N VAL A 35 -13.59 -4.00 -24.33
CA VAL A 35 -14.33 -5.27 -24.41
C VAL A 35 -13.34 -6.43 -24.45
N GLN A 36 -13.60 -7.45 -23.64
CA GLN A 36 -12.79 -8.67 -23.59
C GLN A 36 -13.50 -9.79 -24.35
N TYR A 37 -12.77 -10.49 -25.22
CA TYR A 37 -13.28 -11.66 -25.96
C TYR A 37 -12.79 -12.94 -25.30
N PHE A 38 -13.74 -13.79 -24.85
CA PHE A 38 -13.51 -15.03 -24.09
C PHE A 38 -12.67 -14.90 -22.80
N PRO A 39 -13.14 -14.17 -21.78
CA PRO A 39 -12.42 -13.98 -20.51
C PRO A 39 -12.59 -15.16 -19.53
N ASN A 40 -12.50 -16.41 -20.00
CA ASN A 40 -12.87 -17.58 -19.18
C ASN A 40 -11.96 -17.82 -17.95
N MET A 41 -10.75 -17.25 -17.94
CA MET A 41 -9.74 -17.39 -16.87
C MET A 41 -8.93 -16.09 -16.67
N TYR A 42 -9.52 -14.93 -17.01
CA TYR A 42 -8.82 -13.65 -16.89
C TYR A 42 -8.78 -13.14 -15.45
N GLU A 43 -9.80 -13.53 -14.68
CA GLU A 43 -9.92 -13.23 -13.26
C GLU A 43 -9.57 -14.48 -12.46
N SER A 44 -8.89 -14.28 -11.35
CA SER A 44 -8.54 -15.34 -10.42
C SER A 44 -9.81 -15.90 -9.78
N VAL A 45 -9.92 -17.23 -9.73
CA VAL A 45 -10.95 -17.89 -8.90
C VAL A 45 -10.56 -17.86 -7.42
N GLY A 46 -9.25 -17.85 -7.15
CA GLY A 46 -8.69 -17.72 -5.80
C GLY A 46 -8.52 -16.27 -5.39
N TYR A 47 -8.37 -16.09 -4.08
CA TYR A 47 -8.06 -14.82 -3.44
C TYR A 47 -6.66 -14.30 -3.83
N GLU A 48 -6.57 -13.00 -4.09
CA GLU A 48 -5.35 -12.27 -4.41
C GLU A 48 -5.03 -11.26 -3.31
N THR A 49 -3.75 -10.98 -3.11
CA THR A 49 -3.27 -10.26 -1.91
C THR A 49 -3.94 -8.91 -1.62
N TYR A 50 -4.37 -8.17 -2.64
CA TYR A 50 -5.01 -6.85 -2.49
C TYR A 50 -6.36 -6.75 -3.23
N GLN A 51 -7.04 -7.88 -3.43
CA GLN A 51 -8.41 -7.88 -3.96
C GLN A 51 -9.43 -7.50 -2.87
N GLU A 52 -10.57 -6.98 -3.34
CA GLU A 52 -11.73 -6.75 -2.50
C GLU A 52 -12.40 -8.08 -2.20
N GLY A 53 -12.71 -8.33 -0.93
CA GLY A 53 -13.30 -9.58 -0.48
C GLY A 53 -14.47 -9.32 0.46
N ASP A 54 -15.70 -9.42 -0.05
CA ASP A 54 -16.95 -9.13 0.68
C ASP A 54 -17.17 -9.98 1.95
N ILE A 55 -16.43 -11.09 2.07
CA ILE A 55 -16.53 -12.02 3.21
C ILE A 55 -15.72 -11.52 4.41
N PHE A 56 -14.71 -10.67 4.18
CA PHE A 56 -13.75 -10.26 5.19
C PHE A 56 -14.08 -8.91 5.80
N ASP A 57 -13.67 -8.71 7.05
CA ASP A 57 -13.85 -7.44 7.74
C ASP A 57 -13.12 -6.31 6.99
N GLY A 58 -13.86 -5.25 6.67
CA GLY A 58 -13.34 -4.13 5.88
C GLY A 58 -13.25 -4.38 4.37
N ASN A 59 -13.84 -5.48 3.87
CA ASN A 59 -13.88 -5.87 2.46
C ASN A 59 -12.50 -6.04 1.81
N VAL A 60 -11.47 -6.39 2.58
CA VAL A 60 -10.10 -6.60 2.09
C VAL A 60 -9.64 -8.02 2.40
N GLU A 61 -9.00 -8.67 1.44
CA GLU A 61 -8.48 -10.03 1.65
C GLU A 61 -7.24 -10.06 2.56
N ALA A 62 -6.48 -8.95 2.61
CA ALA A 62 -5.33 -8.76 3.48
C ALA A 62 -5.73 -8.48 4.94
N GLN A 63 -6.13 -9.52 5.66
CA GLN A 63 -6.49 -9.44 7.07
C GLN A 63 -5.25 -9.37 7.98
N LEU A 64 -5.41 -8.73 9.15
CA LEU A 64 -4.35 -8.65 10.15
C LEU A 64 -4.12 -10.02 10.80
N PRO A 65 -2.86 -10.39 11.09
CA PRO A 65 -2.56 -11.57 11.89
C PRO A 65 -3.03 -11.37 13.34
N VAL A 66 -3.24 -12.47 14.05
CA VAL A 66 -3.56 -12.44 15.48
C VAL A 66 -2.39 -11.84 16.27
N GLU A 67 -2.71 -10.99 17.24
CA GLU A 67 -1.72 -10.31 18.08
C GLU A 67 -0.81 -11.32 18.82
N GLY A 68 0.49 -11.00 18.88
CA GLY A 68 1.50 -11.85 19.53
C GLY A 68 1.99 -13.05 18.73
N THR A 69 1.48 -13.27 17.51
CA THR A 69 2.00 -14.33 16.63
C THR A 69 3.38 -13.98 16.09
N VAL A 70 4.26 -14.98 16.00
CA VAL A 70 5.62 -14.85 15.46
C VAL A 70 5.79 -15.87 14.33
N ASN A 71 6.10 -15.38 13.13
CA ASN A 71 6.34 -16.24 11.97
C ASN A 71 7.77 -16.80 11.98
N ARG A 72 7.96 -17.94 11.30
CA ARG A 72 9.27 -18.56 11.20
C ARG A 72 10.23 -17.68 10.39
N GLY A 73 11.40 -17.38 10.95
CA GLY A 73 12.46 -16.62 10.29
C GLY A 73 12.50 -15.13 10.65
N TRP A 74 11.61 -14.67 11.53
CA TRP A 74 11.61 -13.31 12.06
C TRP A 74 11.47 -13.35 13.58
N LEU A 75 12.10 -12.40 14.27
CA LEU A 75 12.00 -12.23 15.72
C LEU A 75 11.54 -10.80 16.02
N PRO A 76 10.63 -10.63 17.01
CA PRO A 76 10.21 -9.30 17.44
C PRO A 76 11.37 -8.45 17.94
N TYR A 77 11.24 -7.14 17.74
CA TYR A 77 12.19 -6.16 18.29
C TYR A 77 12.09 -6.12 19.81
N GLU A 78 13.22 -6.21 20.51
CA GLU A 78 13.27 -6.45 21.96
C GLU A 78 13.10 -5.17 22.80
N TYR A 79 13.28 -3.99 22.21
CA TYR A 79 13.25 -2.72 22.96
C TYR A 79 11.86 -2.06 22.86
N ALA A 80 11.26 -1.80 24.02
CA ALA A 80 9.97 -1.15 24.12
C ALA A 80 9.99 0.32 23.65
N ASN A 81 8.85 0.82 23.18
CA ASN A 81 8.66 2.24 22.83
C ASN A 81 8.57 3.10 24.10
N SER A 82 9.74 3.41 24.68
CA SER A 82 9.89 4.18 25.92
C SER A 82 11.26 4.88 25.91
N ASN A 83 11.43 5.90 26.75
CA ASN A 83 12.72 6.59 26.89
C ASN A 83 13.82 5.65 27.39
N GLU A 84 13.47 4.74 28.29
CA GLU A 84 14.35 3.70 28.82
C GLU A 84 14.74 2.71 27.73
N GLY A 85 13.77 2.29 26.89
CA GLY A 85 14.00 1.44 25.73
C GLY A 85 14.91 2.09 24.69
N TYR A 86 14.70 3.38 24.41
CA TYR A 86 15.56 4.17 23.54
C TYR A 86 17.00 4.27 24.08
N ALA A 87 17.16 4.56 25.37
CA ALA A 87 18.48 4.66 26.00
C ALA A 87 19.21 3.31 25.97
N SER A 88 18.50 2.21 26.23
CA SER A 88 19.04 0.85 26.17
C SER A 88 19.46 0.48 24.75
N ALA A 89 18.61 0.75 23.75
CA ALA A 89 18.94 0.51 22.34
C ALA A 89 20.14 1.36 21.90
N LYS A 90 20.22 2.63 22.31
CA LYS A 90 21.35 3.52 22.02
C LYS A 90 22.68 2.96 22.56
N ALA A 91 22.66 2.32 23.73
CA ALA A 91 23.86 1.76 24.35
C ALA A 91 24.25 0.39 23.76
N GLU A 92 23.28 -0.52 23.64
CA GLU A 92 23.54 -1.95 23.49
C GLU A 92 23.33 -2.46 22.05
N LEU A 93 22.37 -1.90 21.29
CA LEU A 93 22.02 -2.42 19.97
C LEU A 93 23.12 -2.11 18.94
N LYS A 94 23.60 -3.17 18.28
CA LYS A 94 24.61 -3.13 17.21
C LYS A 94 24.02 -3.61 15.90
N ASN A 95 24.49 -3.03 14.79
CA ASN A 95 24.11 -3.49 13.47
C ASN A 95 24.72 -4.89 13.21
N PRO A 96 23.92 -5.93 12.96
CA PRO A 96 24.43 -7.26 12.66
C PRO A 96 25.02 -7.37 11.24
N LEU A 97 24.74 -6.40 10.36
CA LEU A 97 25.25 -6.41 8.99
C LEU A 97 26.70 -5.91 8.94
N PRO A 98 27.58 -6.59 8.17
CA PRO A 98 28.95 -6.13 7.99
C PRO A 98 28.98 -4.82 7.18
N TYR A 99 29.97 -3.97 7.47
CA TYR A 99 30.22 -2.78 6.67
C TYR A 99 30.93 -3.18 5.37
N THR A 100 30.15 -3.28 4.29
CA THR A 100 30.64 -3.58 2.94
C THR A 100 30.20 -2.48 1.97
N GLU A 101 30.93 -2.30 0.87
CA GLU A 101 30.56 -1.33 -0.18
C GLU A 101 29.17 -1.62 -0.77
N GLU A 102 28.81 -2.90 -0.90
CA GLU A 102 27.49 -3.32 -1.35
C GLU A 102 26.39 -2.86 -0.38
N ASN A 103 26.55 -3.12 0.91
CA ASN A 103 25.59 -2.69 1.93
C ASN A 103 25.49 -1.16 2.01
N LEU A 104 26.61 -0.45 1.82
CA LEU A 104 26.63 1.01 1.82
C LEU A 104 25.89 1.58 0.59
N ALA A 105 26.11 1.01 -0.59
CA ALA A 105 25.42 1.41 -1.82
C ALA A 105 23.91 1.19 -1.70
N SER A 106 23.47 0.02 -1.25
CA SER A 106 22.04 -0.25 -0.99
C SER A 106 21.47 0.66 0.09
N GLY A 107 22.23 0.91 1.17
CA GLY A 107 21.82 1.84 2.22
C GLY A 107 21.62 3.28 1.71
N GLN A 108 22.50 3.75 0.82
CA GLN A 108 22.37 5.06 0.19
C GLN A 108 21.12 5.15 -0.69
N GLU A 109 20.83 4.11 -1.48
CA GLU A 109 19.62 4.06 -2.30
C GLU A 109 18.35 4.13 -1.44
N LEU A 110 18.26 3.27 -0.41
CA LEU A 110 17.13 3.25 0.52
C LEU A 110 16.97 4.59 1.26
N TYR A 111 18.08 5.19 1.72
CA TYR A 111 18.05 6.51 2.36
C TYR A 111 17.49 7.58 1.42
N ASN A 112 17.89 7.59 0.15
CA ASN A 112 17.41 8.56 -0.82
C ASN A 112 15.92 8.39 -1.15
N ILE A 113 15.41 7.15 -1.11
CA ILE A 113 13.99 6.85 -1.34
C ILE A 113 13.13 7.26 -0.14
N TYR A 114 13.50 6.83 1.07
CA TYR A 114 12.60 6.89 2.23
C TYR A 114 12.90 8.06 3.18
N CYS A 115 14.15 8.52 3.26
CA CYS A 115 14.58 9.45 4.32
C CYS A 115 14.89 10.86 3.79
N ALA A 116 15.54 10.95 2.62
CA ALA A 116 16.06 12.21 2.08
C ALA A 116 14.96 13.22 1.71
N ILE A 117 13.72 12.76 1.51
CA ILE A 117 12.57 13.62 1.27
C ILE A 117 12.34 14.63 2.41
N CYS A 118 12.62 14.22 3.65
CA CYS A 118 12.54 15.06 4.86
C CYS A 118 13.93 15.53 5.31
N HIS A 119 14.90 14.63 5.41
CA HIS A 119 16.22 14.90 6.00
C HIS A 119 17.25 15.48 5.04
N GLY A 120 16.97 15.49 3.74
CA GLY A 120 17.93 15.87 2.70
C GLY A 120 18.94 14.75 2.40
N THR A 121 19.54 14.77 1.20
CA THR A 121 20.52 13.77 0.77
C THR A 121 21.82 13.81 1.58
N LYS A 122 22.08 14.93 2.27
CA LYS A 122 23.23 15.12 3.16
C LYS A 122 22.91 14.91 4.64
N GLY A 123 21.64 14.70 4.99
CA GLY A 123 21.22 14.59 6.40
C GLY A 123 21.29 15.92 7.17
N ASP A 124 21.23 17.05 6.47
CA ASP A 124 21.30 18.41 7.01
C ASP A 124 19.92 18.97 7.42
N GLY A 125 18.87 18.14 7.36
CA GLY A 125 17.50 18.54 7.63
C GLY A 125 16.88 19.39 6.51
N GLN A 126 17.53 19.49 5.34
CA GLN A 126 17.09 20.32 4.22
C GLN A 126 16.48 19.48 3.08
N GLY A 127 15.57 18.58 3.43
CA GLY A 127 14.77 17.80 2.48
C GLY A 127 13.80 18.67 1.67
N HIS A 128 13.22 18.08 0.62
CA HIS A 128 12.28 18.81 -0.26
C HIS A 128 11.06 19.34 0.50
N LEU A 129 10.51 18.56 1.45
CA LEU A 129 9.34 18.98 2.23
C LEU A 129 9.65 20.14 3.20
N VAL A 130 10.89 20.22 3.68
CA VAL A 130 11.36 21.35 4.52
C VAL A 130 11.55 22.59 3.65
N LYS A 131 12.20 22.45 2.48
CA LYS A 131 12.44 23.56 1.54
C LYS A 131 11.16 24.16 0.95
N THR A 132 10.11 23.34 0.84
CA THR A 132 8.78 23.77 0.36
C THR A 132 7.85 24.17 1.51
N GLU A 133 8.38 24.25 2.74
CA GLU A 133 7.68 24.68 3.96
C GLU A 133 6.44 23.83 4.28
N LYS A 134 6.39 22.59 3.82
CA LYS A 134 5.29 21.65 4.13
C LYS A 134 5.44 21.07 5.53
N ILE A 135 6.67 20.90 5.98
CA ILE A 135 7.01 20.52 7.35
C ILE A 135 8.16 21.41 7.85
N LEU A 136 8.23 21.60 9.16
CA LEU A 136 9.28 22.38 9.82
C LEU A 136 9.93 21.54 10.93
N GLY A 137 11.14 21.92 11.36
CA GLY A 137 11.77 21.36 12.55
C GLY A 137 12.48 20.02 12.37
N VAL A 138 12.87 19.65 11.15
CA VAL A 138 13.72 18.47 10.91
C VAL A 138 15.17 18.81 11.31
N PRO A 139 15.76 18.11 12.31
CA PRO A 139 17.12 18.41 12.76
C PRO A 139 18.18 17.91 11.76
N SER A 140 19.35 18.54 11.79
CA SER A 140 20.56 18.00 11.16
C SER A 140 21.11 16.84 12.00
N TYR A 141 21.68 15.83 11.34
CA TYR A 141 22.36 14.73 12.04
C TYR A 141 23.65 15.18 12.73
N ALA A 142 24.27 16.28 12.29
CA ALA A 142 25.46 16.82 12.93
C ALA A 142 25.19 17.39 14.34
N ASP A 143 23.95 17.77 14.63
CA ASP A 143 23.57 18.43 15.88
C ASP A 143 23.20 17.43 16.99
N ARG A 144 23.21 16.12 16.70
CA ARG A 144 22.74 15.08 17.61
C ARG A 144 23.77 13.98 17.76
N ASP A 145 23.95 13.53 19.01
CA ASP A 145 24.71 12.33 19.31
C ASP A 145 23.87 11.07 18.98
N ILE A 146 24.21 10.43 17.87
CA ILE A 146 23.52 9.26 17.31
C ILE A 146 24.43 8.03 17.28
N SER A 147 23.84 6.88 17.61
CA SER A 147 24.44 5.55 17.48
C SER A 147 23.66 4.71 16.47
N GLN A 148 24.24 3.61 15.99
CA GLN A 148 23.54 2.64 15.13
C GLN A 148 22.25 2.14 15.78
N GLY A 149 22.28 1.85 17.08
CA GLY A 149 21.12 1.38 17.83
C GLY A 149 20.01 2.42 17.96
N SER A 150 20.36 3.68 18.25
CA SER A 150 19.37 4.76 18.33
C SER A 150 18.73 5.07 16.97
N ILE A 151 19.47 4.95 15.87
CA ILE A 151 18.92 5.13 14.52
C ILE A 151 17.85 4.06 14.24
N TYR A 152 18.19 2.79 14.49
CA TYR A 152 17.26 1.69 14.24
C TYR A 152 16.02 1.75 15.14
N HIS A 153 16.17 2.16 16.41
CA HIS A 153 15.02 2.35 17.31
C HIS A 153 14.02 3.38 16.79
N VAL A 154 14.53 4.54 16.32
CA VAL A 154 13.69 5.60 15.73
C VAL A 154 13.08 5.15 14.40
N MET A 155 13.79 4.35 13.60
CA MET A 155 13.22 3.76 12.38
C MET A 155 12.07 2.78 12.68
N TYR A 156 12.14 2.04 13.80
CA TYR A 156 11.15 1.03 14.15
C TYR A 156 9.88 1.64 14.77
N TRP A 157 10.03 2.57 15.73
CA TRP A 157 8.90 3.15 16.46
C TRP A 157 8.46 4.55 15.99
N GLY A 158 9.33 5.28 15.29
CA GLY A 158 9.20 6.73 15.10
C GLY A 158 9.88 7.54 16.21
N ASN A 159 9.98 8.86 16.02
CA ASN A 159 10.32 9.81 17.09
C ASN A 159 9.10 10.13 17.94
#